data_AF-A0A0A9X5D1-F1
#
_entry.id   AF-A0A0A9X5D1-F1
#
_cell.length_a   1.000
_cell.length_b   1.000
_cell.length_c   1.000
_cell.angle_alpha   90.00
_cell.angle_beta   90.00
_cell.angle_gamma   90.00
#
_symmetry.space_group_name_H-M   'P 1'
#
loop_
_entity.id
_entity.type
_entity.pdbx_description
1 polymer ?
#
loop_
_entity_poly.entity_id
_entity_poly.type
_entity_poly.pdbx_seq_one_letter_code
_entity_poly.pdbx_strand_id
1 'polypeptide(L)'
;MFYPSARDDPSSSDPMYSSQQRFYIKNGFGEERPRDLRINVNLSSAYSAPSKHVLNIQVLDDDDPFFFYSLAVTEEDYLRLKSSQGLLVDFDNFPTQVVRLLEQCKNQGCNPAKFLLLLEEEGRGEFSKTMLKIVETNNFKHLCHLVLQIDHGSDEEIKKIMVRKIKALKDQNFKAEKAVSSLESQLSSKNMLLDAAERKVNEIENRWKEDKMSYQAEAARGVTDEAEKMRRAQLDWQIKAQREKAEVEEKFQSIIREKDAELSKLRIDSQISYDKRSHAEATMSEQGKRIEVLERELTSVRGDLGNTRKQLAKMENQLHEKDRTISNLKGKLTVAEQESKEKTI
;
A
#
# COMPACT_ATOMS: atom_id res chain seq x y z
N MET A 1 -31.89 44.64 -52.62
CA MET A 1 -33.35 44.76 -52.43
C MET A 1 -33.66 44.31 -51.02
N PHE A 2 -33.88 45.27 -50.12
CA PHE A 2 -34.25 45.00 -48.73
C PHE A 2 -35.74 44.67 -48.69
N TYR A 3 -36.08 43.44 -48.32
CA TYR A 3 -37.47 43.10 -47.98
C TYR A 3 -37.87 43.90 -46.75
N PRO A 4 -39.03 44.60 -46.74
CA PRO A 4 -39.50 45.29 -45.57
C PRO A 4 -39.78 44.27 -44.46
N SER A 5 -39.29 44.57 -43.26
CA SER A 5 -39.54 43.85 -42.02
C SER A 5 -41.02 43.48 -41.94
N ALA A 6 -41.31 42.18 -41.81
CA ALA A 6 -42.64 41.69 -41.50
C ALA A 6 -43.13 42.47 -40.29
N ARG A 7 -44.19 43.25 -40.49
CA ARG A 7 -44.96 43.84 -39.40
C ARG A 7 -45.34 42.68 -38.49
N ASP A 8 -44.93 42.74 -37.23
CA ASP A 8 -45.34 41.81 -36.20
C ASP A 8 -46.87 41.72 -36.21
N ASP A 9 -47.34 40.57 -36.67
CA ASP A 9 -48.74 40.19 -36.64
C ASP A 9 -49.10 39.98 -35.15
N PRO A 10 -50.09 40.68 -34.59
CA PRO A 10 -50.51 40.53 -33.18
C PRO A 10 -50.79 39.14 -32.67
N SER A 11 -51.03 38.22 -33.58
CA SER A 11 -51.36 36.84 -33.27
C SER A 11 -50.13 36.01 -32.85
N SER A 12 -48.98 36.67 -32.60
CA SER A 12 -47.73 36.07 -32.12
C SER A 12 -47.64 35.90 -30.60
N SER A 13 -48.67 36.28 -29.83
CA SER A 13 -48.71 35.97 -28.40
C SER A 13 -48.89 34.46 -28.19
N ASP A 14 -48.12 33.90 -27.25
CA ASP A 14 -48.41 32.57 -26.72
C ASP A 14 -49.87 32.54 -26.25
N PRO A 15 -50.62 31.48 -26.59
CA PRO A 15 -52.02 31.39 -26.20
C PRO A 15 -52.13 31.41 -24.66
N MET A 16 -53.12 32.13 -24.15
CA MET A 16 -53.44 32.18 -22.71
C MET A 16 -53.63 30.77 -22.12
N TYR A 17 -54.14 29.84 -22.93
CA TYR A 17 -54.21 28.43 -22.60
C TYR A 17 -53.97 27.58 -23.84
N SER A 18 -53.16 26.52 -23.72
CA SER A 18 -53.01 25.49 -24.74
C SER A 18 -52.85 24.13 -24.08
N SER A 19 -53.72 23.18 -24.42
CA SER A 19 -53.59 21.80 -23.94
C SER A 19 -54.19 20.82 -24.95
N GLN A 20 -53.58 19.65 -25.06
CA GLN A 20 -54.22 18.49 -25.68
C GLN A 20 -55.17 17.85 -24.65
N GLN A 21 -56.39 17.56 -25.07
CA GLN A 21 -57.45 16.98 -24.22
C GLN A 21 -58.35 16.06 -25.04
N ARG A 22 -59.08 15.18 -24.36
CA ARG A 22 -60.03 14.28 -25.00
C ARG A 22 -61.37 14.96 -25.27
N PHE A 23 -61.75 15.01 -26.54
CA PHE A 23 -63.04 15.48 -27.03
C PHE A 23 -63.88 14.28 -27.48
N TYR A 24 -65.19 14.34 -27.28
CA TYR A 24 -66.13 13.39 -27.87
C TYR A 24 -66.85 14.09 -29.01
N ILE A 25 -66.62 13.62 -30.23
CA ILE A 25 -67.15 14.20 -31.45
C ILE A 25 -68.42 13.46 -31.84
N LYS A 26 -69.49 14.21 -32.11
CA LYS A 26 -70.79 13.67 -32.50
C LYS A 26 -71.28 14.33 -33.80
N ASN A 27 -71.26 13.55 -34.88
CA ASN A 27 -71.69 14.03 -36.20
C ASN A 27 -73.15 13.59 -36.43
N GLY A 28 -74.10 14.49 -36.18
CA GLY A 28 -75.54 14.21 -36.35
C GLY A 28 -76.05 13.03 -35.52
N PHE A 29 -76.53 11.97 -36.18
CA PHE A 29 -77.05 10.75 -35.53
C PHE A 29 -76.00 9.64 -35.33
N GLY A 30 -74.72 9.93 -35.59
CA GLY A 30 -73.63 8.98 -35.41
C GLY A 30 -73.27 8.73 -33.94
N GLU A 31 -72.52 7.65 -33.70
CA GLU A 31 -71.93 7.36 -32.39
C GLU A 31 -70.88 8.40 -31.99
N GLU A 32 -70.80 8.71 -30.70
CA GLU A 32 -69.79 9.60 -30.13
C GLU A 32 -68.40 8.96 -30.23
N ARG A 33 -67.46 9.66 -30.88
CA ARG A 33 -66.09 9.18 -31.05
C ARG A 33 -65.11 10.01 -30.24
N PRO A 34 -64.31 9.40 -29.35
CA PRO A 34 -63.26 10.13 -28.64
C PRO A 34 -62.11 10.47 -29.60
N ARG A 35 -61.61 11.70 -29.52
CA ARG A 35 -60.41 12.18 -30.23
C ARG A 35 -59.61 13.12 -29.33
N ASP A 36 -58.30 12.98 -29.31
CA ASP A 36 -57.43 13.81 -28.48
C ASP A 36 -57.00 15.07 -29.27
N LEU A 37 -57.70 16.17 -29.02
CA LEU A 37 -57.55 17.43 -29.75
C LEU A 37 -56.87 18.49 -28.90
N ARG A 38 -56.17 19.42 -29.56
CA ARG A 38 -55.58 20.60 -28.93
C ARG A 38 -56.59 21.72 -28.89
N ILE A 39 -56.84 22.27 -27.71
CA ILE A 39 -57.63 23.49 -27.53
C ILE A 39 -56.72 24.64 -27.12
N ASN A 40 -56.85 25.75 -27.83
CA ASN A 40 -56.17 26.99 -27.53
C ASN A 40 -57.20 28.07 -27.18
N VAL A 41 -56.91 28.86 -26.15
CA VAL A 41 -57.68 30.04 -25.79
C VAL A 41 -56.73 31.23 -25.82
N ASN A 42 -57.08 32.28 -26.56
CA ASN A 42 -56.29 33.50 -26.64
C ASN A 42 -57.20 34.74 -26.58
N LEU A 43 -56.74 35.80 -25.94
CA LEU A 43 -57.43 37.08 -25.88
C LEU A 43 -56.62 38.10 -26.70
N SER A 44 -57.14 38.48 -27.87
CA SER A 44 -56.49 39.46 -28.75
C SER A 44 -57.14 40.84 -28.61
N SER A 45 -56.35 41.91 -28.63
CA SER A 45 -56.85 43.28 -28.78
C SER A 45 -56.66 43.74 -30.23
N ALA A 46 -57.66 44.40 -30.80
CA ALA A 46 -57.57 44.93 -32.17
C ALA A 46 -56.72 46.21 -32.23
N TYR A 47 -55.78 46.31 -33.18
CA TYR A 47 -54.88 47.48 -33.33
C TYR A 47 -55.61 48.79 -33.56
N SER A 48 -56.76 48.72 -34.24
CA SER A 48 -57.58 49.88 -34.58
C SER A 48 -58.41 50.39 -33.38
N ALA A 49 -58.58 49.60 -32.32
CA ALA A 49 -59.31 49.96 -31.12
C ALA A 49 -58.80 49.14 -29.93
N PRO A 50 -57.82 49.65 -29.15
CA PRO A 50 -57.19 48.92 -28.05
C PRO A 50 -58.17 48.44 -26.96
N SER A 51 -59.33 49.09 -26.85
CA SER A 51 -60.41 48.77 -25.92
C SER A 51 -61.34 47.65 -26.40
N LYS A 52 -61.16 47.13 -27.61
CA LYS A 52 -61.96 46.01 -28.14
C LYS A 52 -61.16 44.72 -28.05
N HIS A 53 -61.44 43.97 -26.99
CA HIS A 53 -60.91 42.63 -26.78
C HIS A 53 -61.77 41.60 -27.53
N VAL A 54 -61.11 40.60 -28.11
CA VAL A 54 -61.74 39.47 -28.81
C VAL A 54 -61.17 38.18 -28.23
N LEU A 55 -62.06 37.35 -27.70
CA LEU A 55 -61.72 36.01 -27.22
C LEU A 55 -61.72 35.05 -28.40
N ASN A 56 -60.58 34.43 -28.66
CA ASN A 56 -60.44 33.39 -29.68
C ASN A 56 -60.29 32.03 -29.02
N ILE A 57 -61.16 31.10 -29.39
CA ILE A 57 -61.07 29.68 -28.99
C ILE A 57 -60.84 28.88 -30.25
N GLN A 58 -59.78 28.08 -30.27
CA GLN A 58 -59.39 27.27 -31.41
C GLN A 58 -59.29 25.82 -30.99
N VAL A 59 -59.85 24.91 -31.78
CA VAL A 59 -59.71 23.47 -31.62
C VAL A 59 -59.02 22.92 -32.84
N LEU A 60 -57.91 22.22 -32.63
CA LEU A 60 -57.02 21.72 -33.68
C LEU A 60 -56.71 20.25 -33.42
N ASP A 61 -56.37 19.51 -34.46
CA ASP A 61 -55.68 18.23 -34.32
C ASP A 61 -54.19 18.40 -34.64
N ASP A 62 -53.33 17.81 -33.82
CA ASP A 62 -51.89 17.79 -34.08
C ASP A 62 -51.52 16.80 -35.19
N ASP A 63 -52.35 15.77 -35.43
CA ASP A 63 -52.14 14.74 -36.46
C ASP A 63 -52.83 15.07 -37.80
N ASP A 64 -53.87 15.92 -37.79
CA ASP A 64 -54.64 16.32 -38.96
C ASP A 64 -54.65 17.85 -39.13
N PRO A 65 -53.78 18.39 -40.01
CA PRO A 65 -53.67 19.84 -40.23
C PRO A 65 -54.93 20.54 -40.76
N PHE A 66 -55.89 19.79 -41.33
CA PHE A 66 -57.15 20.35 -41.85
C PHE A 66 -58.26 20.39 -40.80
N PHE A 67 -58.06 19.70 -39.68
CA PHE A 67 -58.99 19.77 -38.55
C PHE A 67 -58.73 21.06 -37.77
N PHE A 68 -59.52 22.08 -38.09
CA PHE A 68 -59.43 23.38 -37.45
C PHE A 68 -60.83 23.97 -37.26
N TYR A 69 -61.17 24.24 -36.01
CA TYR A 69 -62.38 24.96 -35.63
C TYR A 69 -61.98 26.21 -34.86
N SER A 70 -62.67 27.31 -35.11
CA SER A 70 -62.38 28.60 -34.51
C SER A 70 -63.67 29.31 -34.11
N LEU A 71 -63.62 29.99 -32.98
CA LEU A 71 -64.64 30.90 -32.49
C LEU A 71 -63.96 32.19 -32.07
N ALA A 72 -64.44 33.31 -32.60
CA ALA A 72 -64.10 34.64 -32.14
C ALA A 72 -65.34 35.27 -31.45
N VAL A 73 -65.21 35.58 -30.17
CA VAL A 73 -66.27 36.25 -29.37
C VAL A 73 -65.84 37.68 -29.09
N THR A 74 -66.57 38.64 -29.65
CA THR A 74 -66.43 40.06 -29.28
C THR A 74 -67.22 40.37 -28.01
N GLU A 75 -66.98 41.53 -27.40
CA GLU A 75 -67.75 41.99 -26.25
C GLU A 75 -69.26 42.08 -26.55
N GLU A 76 -69.64 42.49 -27.77
CA GLU A 76 -71.03 42.56 -28.22
C GLU A 76 -71.66 41.16 -28.36
N ASP A 77 -70.91 40.19 -28.88
CA ASP A 77 -71.33 38.79 -28.94
C ASP A 77 -71.51 38.20 -27.55
N TYR A 78 -70.62 38.57 -26.63
CA TYR A 78 -70.66 38.11 -25.26
C TYR A 78 -71.93 38.54 -24.52
N LEU A 79 -72.47 39.73 -24.75
CA LEU A 79 -73.74 40.16 -24.12
C LEU A 79 -74.90 39.22 -24.49
N ARG A 80 -74.92 38.73 -25.72
CA ARG A 80 -75.90 37.75 -26.20
C ARG A 80 -75.65 36.36 -25.60
N LEU A 81 -74.38 35.94 -25.56
CA LEU A 81 -73.96 34.69 -24.93
C LEU A 81 -74.33 34.65 -23.44
N LYS A 82 -74.04 35.74 -22.73
CA LYS A 82 -74.32 35.95 -21.31
C LYS A 82 -75.81 35.82 -21.00
N SER A 83 -76.65 36.47 -21.79
CA SER A 83 -78.10 36.42 -21.60
C SER A 83 -78.69 35.05 -21.96
N SER A 84 -78.23 34.43 -23.05
CA SER A 84 -78.76 33.14 -23.52
C SER A 84 -78.38 31.95 -22.64
N GLN A 85 -77.22 31.99 -21.99
CA GLN A 85 -76.72 30.91 -21.14
C GLN A 85 -76.72 31.25 -19.65
N GLY A 86 -77.22 32.43 -19.27
CA GLY A 86 -77.30 32.86 -17.87
C GLY A 86 -75.93 33.02 -17.19
N LEU A 87 -74.90 33.46 -17.94
CA LEU A 87 -73.55 33.62 -17.39
C LEU A 87 -73.53 34.78 -16.37
N LEU A 88 -72.90 34.56 -15.22
CA LEU A 88 -72.85 35.55 -14.14
C LEU A 88 -71.61 36.45 -14.18
N VAL A 89 -70.64 36.17 -15.06
CA VAL A 89 -69.39 36.91 -15.18
C VAL A 89 -69.46 38.01 -16.23
N ASP A 90 -68.57 38.98 -16.17
CA ASP A 90 -68.35 39.97 -17.23
C ASP A 90 -67.43 39.41 -18.33
N PHE A 91 -67.19 40.19 -19.38
CA PHE A 91 -66.37 39.75 -20.51
C PHE A 91 -64.91 39.54 -20.09
N ASP A 92 -64.36 40.41 -19.24
CA ASP A 92 -62.96 40.34 -18.80
C ASP A 92 -62.66 39.07 -17.99
N ASN A 93 -63.61 38.62 -17.16
CA ASN A 93 -63.44 37.40 -16.37
C ASN A 93 -63.87 36.13 -17.12
N PHE A 94 -64.61 36.24 -18.22
CA PHE A 94 -65.12 35.10 -18.97
C PHE A 94 -64.02 34.15 -19.49
N PRO A 95 -62.94 34.63 -20.16
CA PRO A 95 -61.83 33.77 -20.61
C PRO A 95 -61.23 32.93 -19.49
N THR A 96 -61.04 33.52 -18.30
CA THR A 96 -60.52 32.82 -17.12
C THR A 96 -61.45 31.70 -16.65
N GLN A 97 -62.77 31.91 -16.70
CA GLN A 97 -63.73 30.85 -16.35
C GLN A 97 -63.77 29.74 -17.39
N VAL A 98 -63.64 30.07 -18.68
CA VAL A 98 -63.49 29.07 -19.74
C VAL A 98 -62.26 28.18 -19.47
N VAL A 99 -61.11 28.79 -19.18
CA VAL A 99 -59.88 28.03 -18.87
C VAL A 99 -60.07 27.12 -17.66
N ARG A 100 -60.70 27.59 -16.59
CA ARG A 100 -60.99 26.75 -15.40
C ARG A 100 -61.86 25.54 -15.73
N LEU A 101 -62.89 25.71 -16.57
CA LEU A 101 -63.70 24.60 -17.05
C LEU A 101 -62.88 23.62 -17.89
N LEU A 102 -61.99 24.11 -18.76
CA LEU A 102 -61.08 23.27 -19.54
C LEU A 102 -60.08 22.51 -18.66
N GLU A 103 -59.61 23.10 -17.55
CA GLU A 103 -58.76 22.41 -16.58
C GLU A 103 -59.51 21.31 -15.83
N GLN A 104 -60.79 21.51 -15.52
CA GLN A 104 -61.64 20.47 -14.95
C GLN A 104 -61.84 19.29 -15.91
N CYS A 105 -62.00 19.56 -17.21
CA CYS A 105 -62.05 18.52 -18.25
C CYS A 105 -60.76 17.72 -18.37
N LYS A 106 -59.61 18.33 -18.08
CA LYS A 106 -58.29 17.66 -18.08
C LYS A 106 -58.10 16.75 -16.86
N ASN A 107 -58.56 17.17 -15.68
CA ASN A 107 -58.29 16.51 -14.40
C ASN A 107 -59.34 15.46 -14.00
N GLN A 108 -59.71 14.55 -14.92
CA GLN A 108 -60.80 13.57 -14.74
C GLN A 108 -60.58 12.52 -13.64
N GLY A 109 -59.37 12.40 -13.10
CA GLY A 109 -59.02 11.38 -12.09
C GLY A 109 -59.34 11.73 -10.63
N CYS A 110 -59.66 12.99 -10.32
CA CYS A 110 -59.72 13.48 -8.93
C CYS A 110 -61.13 13.90 -8.45
N ASN A 111 -62.15 13.83 -9.31
CA ASN A 111 -63.48 14.39 -9.04
C ASN A 111 -64.59 13.33 -9.24
N PRO A 112 -65.59 13.21 -8.35
CA PRO A 112 -66.70 12.27 -8.53
C PRO A 112 -67.58 12.59 -9.75
N ALA A 113 -67.59 13.83 -10.23
CA ALA A 113 -68.27 14.24 -11.45
C ALA A 113 -67.27 14.35 -12.62
N LYS A 114 -67.61 13.75 -13.77
CA LYS A 114 -66.75 13.71 -14.95
C LYS A 114 -67.07 14.86 -15.89
N PHE A 115 -66.14 15.80 -16.05
CA PHE A 115 -66.24 16.88 -17.04
C PHE A 115 -65.74 16.38 -18.40
N LEU A 116 -66.55 16.59 -19.43
CA LEU A 116 -66.35 16.14 -20.80
C LEU A 116 -66.41 17.32 -21.77
N LEU A 117 -65.55 17.28 -22.78
CA LEU A 117 -65.59 18.19 -23.93
C LEU A 117 -66.31 17.50 -25.07
N LEU A 118 -67.41 18.07 -25.53
CA LEU A 118 -68.20 17.56 -26.65
C LEU A 118 -68.09 18.52 -27.83
N LEU A 119 -67.91 17.98 -29.02
CA LEU A 119 -68.03 18.73 -30.28
C LEU A 119 -69.16 18.10 -31.08
N GLU A 120 -70.33 18.74 -31.06
CA GLU A 120 -71.57 18.20 -31.63
C GLU A 120 -72.03 19.02 -32.83
N GLU A 121 -72.30 18.35 -33.95
CA GLU A 121 -72.91 18.98 -35.11
C GLU A 121 -74.44 18.91 -35.02
N GLU A 122 -75.08 20.06 -34.82
CA GLU A 122 -76.53 20.21 -34.74
C GLU A 122 -77.10 20.76 -36.05
N GLY A 123 -78.11 20.09 -36.63
CA GLY A 123 -78.77 20.51 -37.86
C GLY A 123 -78.72 19.43 -38.95
N ARG A 124 -79.24 19.75 -40.14
CA ARG A 124 -79.18 18.87 -41.32
C ARG A 124 -78.71 19.64 -42.55
N GLY A 125 -77.74 19.08 -43.26
CA GLY A 125 -77.25 19.64 -44.53
C GLY A 125 -76.49 20.95 -44.34
N GLU A 126 -76.70 21.90 -45.25
CA GLU A 126 -75.95 23.15 -45.36
C GLU A 126 -76.13 24.14 -44.19
N PHE A 127 -77.10 23.89 -43.30
CA PHE A 127 -77.35 24.70 -42.10
C PHE A 127 -76.90 24.03 -40.80
N SER A 128 -75.99 23.05 -40.88
CA SER A 128 -75.42 22.45 -39.67
C SER A 128 -74.55 23.47 -38.93
N LYS A 129 -74.66 23.46 -37.61
CA LYS A 129 -73.89 24.28 -36.68
C LYS A 129 -73.09 23.36 -35.80
N THR A 130 -71.80 23.65 -35.63
CA THR A 130 -70.97 22.89 -34.69
C THR A 130 -70.99 23.57 -33.34
N MET A 131 -71.25 22.79 -32.30
CA MET A 131 -71.40 23.24 -30.92
C MET A 131 -70.31 22.59 -30.07
N LEU A 132 -69.41 23.41 -29.53
CA LEU A 132 -68.46 23.04 -28.50
C LEU A 132 -69.13 23.14 -27.13
N LYS A 133 -69.32 22.01 -26.45
CA LYS A 133 -70.00 21.94 -25.15
C LYS A 133 -69.07 21.44 -24.06
N ILE A 134 -69.15 22.06 -22.88
CA ILE A 134 -68.55 21.56 -21.65
C ILE A 134 -69.66 20.95 -20.81
N VAL A 135 -69.60 19.64 -20.58
CA VAL A 135 -70.65 18.88 -19.89
C VAL A 135 -70.08 18.17 -18.69
N GLU A 136 -70.68 18.36 -17.54
CA GLU A 136 -70.44 17.58 -16.34
C GLU A 136 -71.42 16.41 -16.29
N THR A 137 -70.90 15.21 -16.16
CA THR A 137 -71.69 13.99 -15.96
C THR A 137 -71.60 13.57 -14.51
N ASN A 138 -72.74 13.58 -13.83
CA ASN A 138 -72.92 13.01 -12.50
C ASN A 138 -73.72 11.69 -12.63
N ASN A 139 -73.87 10.95 -11.54
CA ASN A 139 -74.60 9.68 -11.45
C ASN A 139 -76.08 9.76 -11.84
N PHE A 140 -76.65 10.96 -11.95
CA PHE A 140 -78.08 11.17 -12.25
C PHE A 140 -78.32 11.76 -13.64
N LYS A 141 -77.53 12.75 -14.07
CA LYS A 141 -77.77 13.51 -15.31
C LYS A 141 -76.51 14.15 -15.85
N HIS A 142 -76.60 14.61 -17.10
CA HIS A 142 -75.66 15.52 -17.72
C HIS A 142 -76.05 16.97 -17.41
N LEU A 143 -75.11 17.75 -16.89
CA LEU A 143 -75.23 19.19 -16.67
C LEU A 143 -74.33 19.91 -17.67
N CYS A 144 -74.90 20.76 -18.53
CA CYS A 144 -74.12 21.55 -19.46
C CYS A 144 -73.70 22.87 -18.82
N HIS A 145 -72.40 23.12 -18.75
CA HIS A 145 -71.81 24.32 -18.14
C HIS A 145 -71.64 25.45 -19.13
N LEU A 146 -71.30 25.11 -20.38
CA LEU A 146 -71.03 26.09 -21.42
C LEU A 146 -71.29 25.48 -22.79
N VAL A 147 -71.93 26.24 -23.66
CA VAL A 147 -72.20 25.88 -25.05
C VAL A 147 -71.68 26.99 -25.95
N LEU A 148 -70.81 26.67 -26.89
CA LEU A 148 -70.22 27.65 -27.80
C LEU A 148 -70.45 27.18 -29.23
N GLN A 149 -71.11 28.01 -30.05
CA GLN A 149 -71.14 27.74 -31.48
C GLN A 149 -69.73 28.00 -32.03
N ILE A 150 -69.12 27.00 -32.65
CA ILE A 150 -67.78 27.08 -33.21
C ILE A 150 -67.85 26.70 -34.69
N ASP A 151 -67.12 27.42 -35.53
CA ASP A 151 -67.18 27.21 -36.98
C ASP A 151 -65.92 26.50 -37.46
N HIS A 152 -66.06 25.69 -38.52
CA HIS A 152 -64.89 25.15 -39.20
C HIS A 152 -64.11 26.32 -39.83
N GLY A 153 -62.81 26.35 -39.63
CA GLY A 153 -62.00 27.46 -40.09
C GLY A 153 -61.79 27.42 -41.59
N SER A 154 -61.76 28.60 -42.20
CA SER A 154 -61.60 28.74 -43.65
C SER A 154 -60.23 28.27 -44.14
N ASP A 155 -60.15 27.91 -45.42
CA ASP A 155 -58.89 27.58 -46.10
C ASP A 155 -57.78 28.62 -45.86
N GLU A 156 -58.16 29.89 -45.80
CA GLU A 156 -57.23 31.00 -45.57
C GLU A 156 -56.67 31.00 -44.14
N GLU A 157 -57.51 30.72 -43.14
CA GLU A 157 -57.08 30.61 -41.73
C GLU A 157 -56.21 29.38 -41.51
N ILE A 158 -56.61 28.23 -42.08
CA ILE A 158 -55.83 26.99 -42.05
C ILE A 158 -54.45 27.23 -42.66
N LYS A 159 -54.37 27.84 -43.86
CA LYS A 159 -53.09 28.20 -44.50
C LYS A 159 -52.24 29.11 -43.63
N LYS A 160 -52.81 30.14 -43.01
CA LYS A 160 -52.07 31.05 -42.11
C LYS A 160 -51.48 30.31 -40.91
N ILE A 161 -52.24 29.41 -40.28
CA ILE A 161 -51.75 28.59 -39.16
C ILE A 161 -50.67 27.63 -39.62
N MET A 162 -50.87 26.93 -40.74
CA MET A 162 -49.86 26.03 -41.31
C MET A 162 -48.55 26.77 -41.60
N VAL A 163 -48.61 27.93 -42.26
CA VAL A 163 -47.41 28.73 -42.55
C VAL A 163 -46.69 29.15 -41.26
N ARG A 164 -47.42 29.56 -40.22
CA ARG A 164 -46.83 29.87 -38.90
C ARG A 164 -46.16 28.65 -38.27
N LYS A 165 -46.84 27.50 -38.24
CA LYS A 165 -46.30 26.25 -37.66
C LYS A 165 -45.07 25.77 -38.44
N ILE A 166 -45.09 25.86 -39.78
CA ILE A 166 -43.93 25.52 -40.64
C ILE A 166 -42.74 26.43 -40.34
N LYS A 167 -42.96 27.75 -40.22
CA LYS A 167 -41.88 28.69 -39.87
C LYS A 167 -41.27 28.36 -38.50
N ALA A 168 -42.12 28.19 -37.49
CA ALA A 168 -41.67 27.84 -36.14
C ALA A 168 -40.90 26.50 -36.10
N LEU A 169 -41.40 25.47 -36.79
CA LEU A 169 -40.72 24.17 -36.88
C LEU A 169 -39.39 24.27 -37.62
N LYS A 170 -39.30 25.05 -38.71
CA LYS A 170 -38.03 25.28 -39.42
C LYS A 170 -37.01 25.98 -38.54
N ASP A 171 -37.42 26.99 -37.79
CA ASP A 171 -36.53 27.72 -36.87
C ASP A 171 -36.07 26.83 -35.72
N GLN A 172 -36.96 26.00 -35.17
CA GLN A 172 -36.62 25.02 -34.14
C GLN A 172 -35.65 23.96 -34.67
N ASN A 173 -35.89 23.44 -35.87
CA ASN A 173 -35.02 22.45 -36.50
C ASN A 173 -33.63 23.03 -36.78
N PHE A 174 -33.55 24.24 -37.32
CA PHE A 174 -32.27 24.94 -37.54
C PHE A 174 -31.48 25.13 -36.23
N LYS A 175 -32.15 25.52 -35.14
CA LYS A 175 -31.53 25.63 -33.81
C LYS A 175 -31.03 24.27 -33.30
N ALA A 176 -31.81 23.22 -33.49
CA ALA A 176 -31.44 21.86 -33.10
C ALA A 176 -30.22 21.36 -33.90
N GLU A 177 -30.22 21.52 -35.22
CA GLU A 177 -29.09 21.16 -36.10
C GLU A 177 -27.80 21.88 -35.71
N LYS A 178 -27.88 23.19 -35.41
CA LYS A 178 -26.73 23.96 -34.93
C LYS A 178 -26.22 23.45 -33.57
N ALA A 179 -27.11 23.09 -32.66
CA ALA A 179 -26.74 22.53 -31.36
C ALA A 179 -26.05 21.16 -31.52
N VAL A 180 -26.59 20.28 -32.37
CA VAL A 180 -25.99 18.98 -32.69
C VAL A 180 -24.58 19.15 -33.25
N SER A 181 -24.42 19.99 -34.27
CA SER A 181 -23.10 20.24 -34.89
C SER A 181 -22.07 20.78 -33.88
N SER A 182 -22.50 21.65 -32.96
CA SER A 182 -21.64 22.16 -31.88
C SER A 182 -21.24 21.06 -30.89
N LEU A 183 -22.19 20.20 -30.48
CA LEU A 183 -21.93 19.10 -29.56
C LEU A 183 -21.03 18.04 -30.19
N GLU A 184 -21.21 17.71 -31.46
CA GLU A 184 -20.34 16.80 -32.21
C GLU A 184 -18.89 17.31 -32.27
N SER A 185 -18.72 18.62 -32.53
CA SER A 185 -17.41 19.26 -32.54
C SER A 185 -16.73 19.21 -31.16
N GLN A 186 -17.49 19.47 -30.10
CA GLN A 186 -16.99 19.38 -28.71
C GLN A 186 -16.62 17.94 -28.34
N LEU A 187 -17.45 16.96 -28.72
CA LEU A 187 -17.21 15.54 -28.47
C LEU A 187 -15.92 15.09 -29.16
N SER A 188 -15.74 15.45 -30.43
CA SER A 188 -14.51 15.17 -31.18
C SER A 188 -13.26 15.74 -30.49
N SER A 189 -13.31 17.00 -30.04
CA SER A 189 -12.21 17.62 -29.32
C SER A 189 -11.90 16.92 -28.00
N LYS A 190 -12.94 16.52 -27.24
CA LYS A 190 -12.77 15.80 -25.98
C LYS A 190 -12.18 14.40 -26.19
N ASN A 191 -12.59 13.69 -27.23
CA ASN A 191 -12.01 12.40 -27.59
C ASN A 191 -10.52 12.51 -27.93
N MET A 192 -10.12 13.53 -28.70
CA MET A 192 -8.69 13.77 -28.99
C MET A 192 -7.86 14.03 -27.72
N LEU A 193 -8.43 14.76 -26.75
CA LEU A 193 -7.76 15.01 -25.47
C LEU A 193 -7.67 13.75 -24.61
N LEU A 194 -8.70 12.91 -24.64
CA LEU A 194 -8.72 11.62 -23.94
C LEU A 194 -7.64 10.69 -24.51
N ASP A 195 -7.59 10.52 -25.83
CA ASP A 195 -6.56 9.72 -26.50
C ASP A 195 -5.14 10.20 -26.14
N ALA A 196 -4.93 11.52 -26.09
CA ALA A 196 -3.64 12.09 -25.71
C ALA A 196 -3.29 11.81 -24.23
N ALA A 197 -4.28 11.84 -23.34
CA ALA A 197 -4.08 11.50 -21.93
C ALA A 197 -3.78 10.01 -21.75
N GLU A 198 -4.50 9.12 -22.44
CA GLU A 198 -4.26 7.68 -22.40
C GLU A 198 -2.85 7.32 -22.89
N ARG A 199 -2.37 7.95 -23.96
CA ARG A 199 -0.98 7.78 -24.42
C ARG A 199 0.03 8.18 -23.34
N LYS A 200 -0.17 9.32 -22.67
CA LYS A 200 0.72 9.77 -21.58
C LYS A 200 0.70 8.82 -20.39
N VAL A 201 -0.47 8.28 -20.04
CA VAL A 201 -0.58 7.27 -18.97
C VAL A 201 0.24 6.03 -19.34
N ASN A 202 0.05 5.49 -20.55
CA ASN A 202 0.80 4.34 -21.03
C ASN A 202 2.32 4.60 -21.08
N GLU A 203 2.75 5.79 -21.49
CA GLU A 203 4.16 6.19 -21.47
C GLU A 203 4.73 6.18 -20.04
N ILE A 204 4.01 6.77 -19.07
CA ILE A 204 4.44 6.81 -17.67
C ILE A 204 4.48 5.40 -17.08
N GLU A 205 3.48 4.56 -17.35
CA GLU A 205 3.46 3.17 -16.88
C GLU A 205 4.62 2.36 -17.43
N ASN A 206 4.97 2.53 -18.70
CA ASN A 206 6.10 1.84 -19.31
C ASN A 206 7.42 2.30 -18.70
N ARG A 207 7.64 3.61 -18.56
CA ARG A 207 8.83 4.12 -17.85
C ARG A 207 8.92 3.61 -16.43
N TRP A 208 7.81 3.61 -15.70
CA TRP A 208 7.78 3.10 -14.33
C TRP A 208 8.14 1.62 -14.26
N LYS A 209 7.69 0.79 -15.22
CA LYS A 209 8.10 -0.62 -15.33
C LYS A 209 9.59 -0.75 -15.61
N GLU A 210 10.13 0.04 -16.53
CA GLU A 210 11.56 0.05 -16.87
C GLU A 210 12.42 0.46 -15.66
N ASP A 211 12.08 1.57 -15.01
CA ASP A 211 12.77 2.07 -13.82
C ASP A 211 12.72 1.03 -12.69
N LYS A 212 11.55 0.44 -12.44
CA LYS A 212 11.38 -0.61 -11.43
C LYS A 212 12.27 -1.82 -11.72
N MET A 213 12.34 -2.29 -12.96
CA MET A 213 13.22 -3.39 -13.35
C MET A 213 14.70 -3.01 -13.18
N SER A 214 15.07 -1.78 -13.56
CA SER A 214 16.43 -1.26 -13.40
C SER A 214 16.86 -1.23 -11.93
N TYR A 215 16.04 -0.66 -11.05
CA TYR A 215 16.30 -0.62 -9.61
C TYR A 215 16.35 -2.01 -8.99
N GLN A 216 15.49 -2.94 -9.40
CA GLN A 216 15.54 -4.32 -8.93
C GLN A 216 16.83 -5.03 -9.35
N ALA A 217 17.27 -4.82 -10.60
CA ALA A 217 18.52 -5.39 -11.10
C ALA A 217 19.75 -4.81 -10.38
N GLU A 218 19.75 -3.49 -10.13
CA GLU A 218 20.83 -2.82 -9.40
C GLU A 218 20.88 -3.25 -7.93
N ALA A 219 19.73 -3.34 -7.25
CA ALA A 219 19.66 -3.84 -5.89
C ALA A 219 20.12 -5.30 -5.78
N ALA A 220 19.69 -6.16 -6.72
CA ALA A 220 20.14 -7.55 -6.77
C ALA A 220 21.66 -7.65 -6.96
N ARG A 221 22.22 -6.83 -7.86
CA ARG A 221 23.68 -6.74 -8.08
C ARG A 221 24.42 -6.26 -6.84
N GLY A 222 23.91 -5.24 -6.15
CA GLY A 222 24.49 -4.75 -4.91
C GLY A 222 24.53 -5.81 -3.81
N VAL A 223 23.46 -6.60 -3.68
CA VAL A 223 23.42 -7.73 -2.73
C VAL A 223 24.42 -8.82 -3.10
N THR A 224 24.53 -9.18 -4.39
CA THR A 224 25.50 -10.20 -4.83
C THR A 224 26.94 -9.74 -4.62
N ASP A 225 27.25 -8.48 -4.93
CA ASP A 225 28.59 -7.92 -4.78
C ASP A 225 29.01 -7.87 -3.31
N GLU A 226 28.10 -7.47 -2.41
CA GLU A 226 28.39 -7.41 -0.98
C GLU A 226 28.49 -8.81 -0.35
N ALA A 227 27.66 -9.76 -0.79
CA ALA A 227 27.78 -11.16 -0.41
C ALA A 227 29.12 -11.77 -0.85
N GLU A 228 29.58 -11.44 -2.06
CA GLU A 228 30.90 -11.85 -2.54
C GLU A 228 32.04 -11.26 -1.71
N LYS A 229 31.98 -9.96 -1.38
CA LYS A 229 33.00 -9.32 -0.52
C LYS A 229 33.05 -9.97 0.85
N MET A 230 31.89 -10.20 1.47
CA MET A 230 31.80 -10.87 2.77
C MET A 230 32.40 -12.29 2.71
N ARG A 231 32.08 -13.05 1.65
CA ARG A 231 32.64 -14.39 1.43
C ARG A 231 34.16 -14.36 1.27
N ARG A 232 34.71 -13.39 0.52
CA ARG A 232 36.17 -13.21 0.37
C ARG A 232 36.83 -12.87 1.70
N ALA A 233 36.27 -11.90 2.44
CA ALA A 233 36.79 -11.52 3.76
C ALA A 233 36.75 -12.69 4.77
N GLN A 234 35.69 -13.50 4.74
CA GLN A 234 35.59 -14.70 5.57
C GLN A 234 36.67 -15.73 5.22
N LEU A 235 36.92 -15.96 3.93
CA LEU A 235 37.97 -16.88 3.47
C LEU A 235 39.37 -16.38 3.87
N ASP A 236 39.65 -15.09 3.67
CA ASP A 236 40.92 -14.48 4.05
C ASP A 236 41.16 -14.56 5.55
N TRP A 237 40.13 -14.31 6.36
CA TRP A 237 40.19 -14.46 7.81
C TRP A 237 40.46 -15.91 8.21
N GLN A 238 39.79 -16.88 7.56
CA GLN A 238 40.01 -18.30 7.83
C GLN A 238 41.44 -18.74 7.49
N ILE A 239 41.98 -18.30 6.35
CA ILE A 239 43.36 -18.58 5.95
C ILE A 239 44.33 -17.98 6.96
N LYS A 240 44.11 -16.73 7.38
CA LYS A 240 44.96 -16.04 8.37
C LYS A 240 44.93 -16.77 9.72
N ALA A 241 43.74 -17.14 10.21
CA ALA A 241 43.58 -17.87 11.45
C ALA A 241 44.27 -19.25 11.41
N GLN A 242 44.17 -19.96 10.28
CA GLN A 242 44.90 -21.24 10.12
C GLN A 242 46.41 -21.05 10.09
N ARG A 243 46.92 -20.00 9.44
CA ARG A 243 48.36 -19.69 9.45
C ARG A 243 48.87 -19.34 10.83
N GLU A 244 48.18 -18.45 11.56
CA GLU A 244 48.54 -18.08 12.93
C GLU A 244 48.52 -19.30 13.85
N LYS A 245 47.51 -20.17 13.72
CA LYS A 245 47.45 -21.43 14.46
C LYS A 245 48.65 -22.32 14.16
N ALA A 246 48.99 -22.52 12.88
CA ALA A 246 50.13 -23.34 12.48
C ALA A 246 51.47 -22.77 12.99
N GLU A 247 51.64 -21.45 12.95
CA GLU A 247 52.85 -20.78 13.46
C GLU A 247 52.99 -20.95 14.98
N VAL A 248 51.89 -20.84 15.71
CA VAL A 248 51.86 -21.07 17.17
C VAL A 248 52.15 -22.54 17.49
N GLU A 249 51.55 -23.48 16.76
CA GLU A 249 51.82 -24.92 16.90
C GLU A 249 53.29 -25.25 16.62
N GLU A 250 53.88 -24.66 15.58
CA GLU A 250 55.30 -24.84 15.24
C GLU A 250 56.22 -24.30 16.35
N LYS A 251 55.92 -23.11 16.89
CA LYS A 251 56.66 -22.54 18.04
C LYS A 251 56.61 -23.46 19.25
N PHE A 252 55.43 -23.95 19.62
CA PHE A 252 55.29 -24.88 20.73
C PHE A 252 56.01 -26.21 20.47
N GLN A 253 55.94 -26.75 19.26
CA GLN A 253 56.71 -27.95 18.89
C GLN A 253 58.22 -27.73 18.95
N SER A 254 58.71 -26.53 18.64
CA SER A 254 60.13 -26.18 18.79
C SER A 254 60.54 -26.14 20.26
N ILE A 255 59.74 -25.48 21.11
CA ILE A 255 59.97 -25.41 22.56
C ILE A 255 59.95 -26.80 23.18
N ILE A 256 58.99 -27.65 22.81
CA ILE A 256 58.92 -29.05 23.28
C ILE A 256 60.20 -29.79 22.90
N ARG A 257 60.65 -29.70 21.64
CA ARG A 257 61.90 -30.33 21.19
C ARG A 257 63.12 -29.83 21.97
N GLU A 258 63.21 -28.53 22.23
CA GLU A 258 64.28 -27.94 23.05
C GLU A 258 64.24 -28.48 24.49
N LYS A 259 63.07 -28.52 25.11
CA LYS A 259 62.89 -29.04 26.47
C LYS A 259 63.15 -30.54 26.57
N ASP A 260 62.76 -31.33 25.58
CA ASP A 260 63.07 -32.76 25.51
C ASP A 260 64.59 -33.00 25.37
N ALA A 261 65.29 -32.18 24.58
CA ALA A 261 66.74 -32.23 24.47
C ALA A 261 67.44 -31.85 25.79
N GLU A 262 66.97 -30.80 26.46
CA GLU A 262 67.46 -30.37 27.77
C GLU A 262 67.23 -31.46 28.84
N LEU A 263 66.03 -32.05 28.88
CA LEU A 263 65.71 -33.18 29.76
C LEU A 263 66.59 -34.40 29.49
N SER A 264 66.85 -34.71 28.22
CA SER A 264 67.72 -35.82 27.84
C SER A 264 69.17 -35.59 28.30
N LYS A 265 69.67 -34.36 28.13
CA LYS A 265 71.00 -33.96 28.64
C LYS A 265 71.07 -34.09 30.17
N LEU A 266 70.09 -33.53 30.89
CA LEU A 266 70.04 -33.61 32.35
C LEU A 266 69.95 -35.06 32.85
N ARG A 267 69.24 -35.95 32.14
CA ARG A 267 69.22 -37.39 32.44
C ARG A 267 70.60 -38.03 32.30
N ILE A 268 71.31 -37.73 31.21
CA ILE A 268 72.68 -38.22 30.99
C ILE A 268 73.62 -37.68 32.08
N ASP A 269 73.58 -36.38 32.36
CA ASP A 269 74.42 -35.74 33.39
C ASP A 269 74.12 -36.30 34.80
N SER A 270 72.84 -36.56 35.11
CA SER A 270 72.44 -37.20 36.36
C SER A 270 72.94 -38.64 36.44
N GLN A 271 72.90 -39.39 35.33
CA GLN A 271 73.42 -40.76 35.28
C GLN A 271 74.93 -40.78 35.49
N ILE A 272 75.67 -39.91 34.79
CA ILE A 272 77.13 -39.77 34.95
C ILE A 272 77.48 -39.39 36.38
N SER A 273 76.75 -38.43 36.96
CA SER A 273 76.93 -38.02 38.36
C SER A 273 76.65 -39.16 39.34
N TYR A 274 75.61 -39.96 39.08
CA TYR A 274 75.29 -41.15 39.86
C TYR A 274 76.41 -42.20 39.78
N ASP A 275 76.90 -42.50 38.58
CA ASP A 275 77.98 -43.48 38.36
C ASP A 275 79.29 -43.01 39.04
N LYS A 276 79.64 -41.72 38.90
CA LYS A 276 80.78 -41.11 39.61
C LYS A 276 80.63 -41.21 41.12
N ARG A 277 79.44 -40.93 41.66
CA ARG A 277 79.16 -41.06 43.09
C ARG A 277 79.33 -42.50 43.54
N SER A 278 78.75 -43.46 42.81
CA SER A 278 78.87 -44.89 43.12
C SER A 278 80.34 -45.36 43.10
N HIS A 279 81.12 -44.91 42.11
CA HIS A 279 82.56 -45.21 42.05
C HIS A 279 83.35 -44.57 43.22
N ALA A 280 83.05 -43.31 43.55
CA ALA A 280 83.63 -42.63 44.71
C ALA A 280 83.29 -43.33 46.04
N GLU A 281 82.04 -43.79 46.21
CA GLU A 281 81.60 -44.57 47.36
C GLU A 281 82.33 -45.93 47.45
N ALA A 282 82.48 -46.63 46.32
CA ALA A 282 83.21 -47.90 46.25
C ALA A 282 84.69 -47.72 46.62
N THR A 283 85.36 -46.72 46.04
CA THR A 283 86.77 -46.40 46.35
C THR A 283 86.95 -45.93 47.78
N MET A 284 86.05 -45.10 48.31
CA MET A 284 86.06 -44.73 49.73
C MET A 284 85.89 -45.95 50.64
N SER A 285 85.00 -46.88 50.30
CA SER A 285 84.83 -48.12 51.05
C SER A 285 86.10 -48.99 51.03
N GLU A 286 86.76 -49.11 49.86
CA GLU A 286 88.01 -49.85 49.72
C GLU A 286 89.18 -49.20 50.47
N GLN A 287 89.33 -47.87 50.36
CA GLN A 287 90.32 -47.13 51.15
C GLN A 287 90.03 -47.23 52.64
N GLY A 288 88.76 -47.16 53.06
CA GLY A 288 88.34 -47.41 54.43
C GLY A 288 88.82 -48.76 54.93
N LYS A 289 88.59 -49.84 54.17
CA LYS A 289 89.12 -51.18 54.47
C LYS A 289 90.65 -51.21 54.51
N ARG A 290 91.33 -50.49 53.61
CA ARG A 290 92.80 -50.44 53.57
C ARG A 290 93.38 -49.73 54.77
N ILE A 291 92.78 -48.62 55.21
CA ILE A 291 93.12 -47.95 56.46
C ILE A 291 92.95 -48.90 57.62
N GLU A 292 91.82 -49.62 57.69
CA GLU A 292 91.57 -50.64 58.74
C GLU A 292 92.65 -51.75 58.78
N VAL A 293 93.18 -52.15 57.62
CA VAL A 293 94.31 -53.09 57.52
C VAL A 293 95.61 -52.45 58.02
N LEU A 294 95.94 -51.26 57.53
CA LEU A 294 97.16 -50.55 57.91
C LEU A 294 97.16 -50.18 59.39
N GLU A 295 96.02 -49.81 59.96
CA GLU A 295 95.85 -49.58 61.39
C GLU A 295 96.12 -50.84 62.20
N ARG A 296 95.62 -52.01 61.75
CA ARG A 296 95.95 -53.31 62.38
C ARG A 296 97.43 -53.64 62.28
N GLU A 297 98.05 -53.46 61.11
CA GLU A 297 99.49 -53.66 60.90
C GLU A 297 100.32 -52.72 61.78
N LEU A 298 99.98 -51.43 61.83
CA LEU A 298 100.66 -50.43 62.65
C LEU A 298 100.51 -50.75 64.15
N THR A 299 99.36 -51.27 64.56
CA THR A 299 99.13 -51.76 65.93
C THR A 299 99.99 -52.99 66.23
N SER A 300 100.11 -53.92 65.28
CA SER A 300 101.01 -55.08 65.38
C SER A 300 102.47 -54.65 65.50
N VAL A 301 102.95 -53.78 64.61
CA VAL A 301 104.33 -53.25 64.62
C VAL A 301 104.60 -52.46 65.89
N ARG A 302 103.64 -51.69 66.40
CA ARG A 302 103.76 -51.05 67.73
C ARG A 302 103.86 -52.09 68.85
N GLY A 303 103.13 -53.19 68.75
CA GLY A 303 103.24 -54.34 69.65
C GLY A 303 104.62 -54.98 69.60
N ASP A 304 105.14 -55.24 68.39
CA ASP A 304 106.47 -55.81 68.16
C ASP A 304 107.60 -54.88 68.62
N LEU A 305 107.46 -53.57 68.39
CA LEU A 305 108.35 -52.53 68.91
C LEU A 305 108.32 -52.50 70.45
N GLY A 306 107.14 -52.66 71.05
CA GLY A 306 106.99 -52.81 72.49
C GLY A 306 107.69 -54.05 73.03
N ASN A 307 107.59 -55.17 72.32
CA ASN A 307 108.24 -56.43 72.69
C ASN A 307 109.77 -56.39 72.56
N THR A 308 110.28 -55.81 71.46
CA THR A 308 111.72 -55.61 71.27
C THR A 308 112.29 -54.63 72.30
N ARG A 309 111.59 -53.55 72.65
CA ARG A 309 111.99 -52.68 73.77
C ARG A 309 112.05 -53.42 75.11
N LYS A 310 111.09 -54.30 75.39
CA LYS A 310 111.13 -55.17 76.59
C LYS A 310 112.31 -56.14 76.56
N GLN A 311 112.64 -56.70 75.40
CA GLN A 311 113.83 -57.55 75.24
C GLN A 311 115.12 -56.76 75.42
N LEU A 312 115.19 -55.52 74.92
CA LEU A 312 116.34 -54.63 75.07
C LEU A 312 116.57 -54.28 76.54
N ALA A 313 115.51 -53.90 77.27
CA ALA A 313 115.56 -53.69 78.72
C ALA A 313 115.97 -54.95 79.51
N LYS A 314 115.58 -56.15 79.03
CA LYS A 314 115.98 -57.42 79.64
C LYS A 314 117.48 -57.69 79.43
N MET A 315 118.01 -57.42 78.25
CA MET A 315 119.43 -57.55 77.93
C MET A 315 120.28 -56.53 78.69
N GLU A 316 119.80 -55.29 78.83
CA GLU A 316 120.43 -54.25 79.65
C GLU A 316 120.53 -54.67 81.13
N ASN A 317 119.47 -55.25 81.68
CA ASN A 317 119.50 -55.80 83.05
C ASN A 317 120.50 -56.96 83.19
N GLN A 318 120.57 -57.86 82.21
CA GLN A 318 121.56 -58.95 82.20
C GLN A 318 122.99 -58.42 82.11
N LEU A 319 123.21 -57.32 81.41
CA LEU A 319 124.51 -56.66 81.28
C LEU A 319 124.92 -56.00 82.61
N HIS A 320 123.99 -55.34 83.28
CA HIS A 320 124.20 -54.79 84.62
C HIS A 320 124.54 -55.86 85.68
N GLU A 321 123.93 -57.04 85.55
CA GLU A 321 124.18 -58.18 86.44
C GLU A 321 125.57 -58.80 86.19
N LYS A 322 125.99 -58.88 84.92
CA LYS A 322 127.36 -59.27 84.52
C LYS A 322 128.40 -58.27 85.05
N ASP A 323 128.15 -56.97 84.95
CA ASP A 323 129.05 -55.94 85.48
C ASP A 323 129.19 -56.01 87.01
N ARG A 324 128.11 -56.31 87.75
CA ARG A 324 128.18 -56.58 89.19
C ARG A 324 129.02 -57.80 89.52
N THR A 325 128.90 -58.90 88.76
CA THR A 325 129.73 -60.09 88.98
C THR A 325 131.20 -59.84 88.71
N ILE A 326 131.54 -59.04 87.69
CA ILE A 326 132.93 -58.65 87.37
C ILE A 326 133.51 -57.78 88.50
N SER A 327 132.74 -56.83 89.03
CA SER A 327 133.20 -55.98 90.14
C SER A 327 133.46 -56.82 91.41
N ASN A 328 132.61 -57.81 91.69
CA ASN A 328 132.74 -58.67 92.86
C ASN A 328 133.92 -59.66 92.75
N LEU A 329 134.24 -60.14 91.54
CA LEU A 329 135.42 -60.99 91.30
C LEU A 329 136.73 -60.19 91.35
N LYS A 330 136.74 -58.93 90.90
CA LYS A 330 137.89 -58.04 91.06
C LYS A 330 138.21 -57.74 92.53
N GLY A 331 137.20 -57.55 93.37
CA GLY A 331 137.37 -57.33 94.81
C GLY A 331 137.92 -58.55 95.56
N LYS A 332 137.64 -59.77 95.08
CA LYS A 332 138.19 -61.01 95.66
C LYS A 332 139.63 -61.28 95.23
N LEU A 333 140.03 -60.82 94.05
CA LEU A 333 141.39 -60.98 93.53
C LEU A 333 142.40 -60.11 94.30
N THR A 334 142.04 -58.86 94.61
CA THR A 334 142.90 -57.95 95.40
C THR A 334 143.11 -58.40 96.84
N VAL A 335 142.12 -59.06 97.46
CA VAL A 335 142.27 -59.61 98.82
C VAL A 335 143.16 -60.87 98.83
N ALA A 336 143.05 -61.71 97.80
CA ALA A 336 143.87 -62.91 97.66
C ALA A 336 145.35 -62.63 97.31
N GLU A 337 145.64 -61.54 96.60
CA GLU A 337 147.03 -61.13 96.28
C GLU A 337 147.76 -60.51 97.49
N GLN A 338 147.03 -59.93 98.45
CA GLN A 338 147.62 -59.35 99.66
C GLN A 338 147.99 -60.42 100.73
N GLU A 339 147.34 -61.59 100.72
CA GLU A 339 147.59 -62.68 101.68
C GLU A 339 148.72 -63.65 101.28
N SER A 340 149.30 -63.49 100.07
CA SER A 340 150.30 -64.42 99.51
C SER A 340 151.78 -64.01 99.66
N LYS A 341 152.11 -62.90 100.36
CA LYS A 341 153.53 -62.48 100.55
C LYS A 341 154.05 -62.38 101.98
N GLU A 342 153.24 -62.68 103.01
CA GLU A 342 153.71 -62.88 104.39
C GLU A 342 153.33 -64.27 104.90
N LYS A 343 154.18 -65.28 104.61
CA LYS A 343 154.45 -66.52 105.39
C LYS A 343 155.20 -67.55 104.52
N THR A 344 156.54 -67.49 104.55
CA THR A 344 157.58 -68.56 104.66
C THR A 344 158.91 -67.84 104.38
N ILE A 345 159.65 -67.42 105.41
CA ILE A 345 160.92 -68.02 105.89
C ILE A 345 161.87 -68.40 104.75
#